data_AF-J2LVQ2-F1
#
_entry.id   AF-J2LVQ2-F1
#
_cell.length_a   1.000
_cell.length_b   1.000
_cell.length_c   1.000
_cell.angle_alpha   90.00
_cell.angle_beta   90.00
_cell.angle_gamma   90.00
#
_symmetry.space_group_name_H-M   'P 1'
#
loop_
_entity.id
_entity.type
_entity.pdbx_description
1 polymer ?
#
loop_
_entity_poly.entity_id
_entity_poly.type
_entity_poly.pdbx_seq_one_letter_code
_entity_poly.pdbx_strand_id
1 'polypeptide(L)' 'MIYSPRQLANHVRLIRQKNQWTQSELAQKVGLKQSTISHFENNPDLTTLATLFKILQSLDLQMDVREKDALSVSTPENDW' A
#
# COMPACT_ATOMS: atom_id res chain seq x y z
N MET A 1 -4.12 -5.54 -8.27
CA MET A 1 -3.27 -4.36 -8.58
C MET A 1 -3.86 -3.14 -7.88
N ILE A 2 -3.02 -2.23 -7.41
CA ILE A 2 -3.41 -1.02 -6.69
C ILE A 2 -3.16 0.18 -7.61
N TYR A 3 -4.20 0.96 -7.90
CA TYR A 3 -4.18 2.08 -8.85
C TYR A 3 -4.57 3.42 -8.24
N SER A 4 -4.89 3.46 -6.94
CA SER A 4 -5.25 4.70 -6.25
C SER A 4 -4.85 4.70 -4.78
N PRO A 5 -4.65 5.88 -4.16
CA PRO A 5 -4.41 5.99 -2.73
C PRO A 5 -5.48 5.29 -1.90
N ARG A 6 -6.75 5.38 -2.31
CA ARG A 6 -7.87 4.71 -1.62
C ARG A 6 -7.77 3.19 -1.65
N GLN A 7 -7.40 2.60 -2.79
CA GLN A 7 -7.20 1.15 -2.88
C GLN A 7 -6.05 0.70 -1.99
N LEU A 8 -4.95 1.47 -1.96
CA LEU A 8 -3.81 1.19 -1.09
C LEU A 8 -4.20 1.25 0.39
N ALA A 9 -4.85 2.33 0.81
CA ALA A 9 -5.27 2.52 2.20
C ALA A 9 -6.24 1.43 2.67
N ASN A 10 -7.21 1.05 1.84
CA ASN A 10 -8.12 -0.05 2.14
C ASN A 10 -7.35 -1.38 2.31
N HIS A 11 -6.38 -1.65 1.43
CA HIS A 11 -5.57 -2.87 1.51
C HIS A 11 -4.72 -2.93 2.79
N VAL A 12 -4.03 -1.82 3.10
CA VAL A 12 -3.21 -1.71 4.31
C VAL A 12 -4.06 -1.81 5.58
N ARG A 13 -5.24 -1.18 5.61
CA ARG A 13 -6.21 -1.31 6.72
C ARG A 13 -6.65 -2.74 6.95
N LEU A 14 -6.94 -3.48 5.87
CA LEU A 14 -7.33 -4.89 5.96
C LEU A 14 -6.22 -5.75 6.57
N ILE A 15 -4.97 -5.53 6.18
CA ILE A 15 -3.81 -6.24 6.76
C ILE A 15 -3.70 -5.93 8.25
N ARG A 16 -3.78 -4.64 8.64
CA ARG A 16 -3.76 -4.25 10.05
C ARG A 16 -4.85 -4.96 10.86
N GLN A 17 -6.09 -4.99 10.35
CA GLN A 17 -7.21 -5.65 11.01
C GLN A 17 -7.04 -7.17 11.11
N LYS A 18 -6.46 -7.82 10.09
CA LYS A 18 -6.11 -9.25 10.13
C LYS A 18 -5.07 -9.56 11.22
N ASN A 19 -4.13 -8.65 11.45
CA ASN A 19 -3.15 -8.75 12.52
C ASN A 19 -3.71 -8.35 13.90
N GLN A 20 -5.00 -8.02 13.99
CA GLN A 20 -5.68 -7.57 15.22
C GLN A 20 -5.03 -6.35 15.88
N TRP A 21 -4.31 -5.53 15.11
CA TRP A 21 -3.68 -4.31 15.63
C TRP A 21 -4.62 -3.12 15.54
N THR A 22 -4.59 -2.29 16.57
CA THR A 22 -5.19 -0.97 16.60
C THR A 22 -4.35 0.02 15.80
N GLN A 23 -4.95 1.16 15.45
CA GLN A 23 -4.22 2.26 14.79
C GLN A 23 -3.14 2.84 15.72
N SER A 24 -3.38 2.87 17.04
CA SER A 24 -2.41 3.36 18.02
C SER A 24 -1.18 2.48 18.12
N GLU A 25 -1.35 1.15 18.13
CA GLU A 25 -0.23 0.21 18.19
C GLU A 25 0.69 0.33 16.97
N LEU A 26 0.12 0.46 15.77
CA LEU A 26 0.92 0.74 14.57
C LEU A 26 1.67 2.07 14.68
N ALA A 27 0.97 3.13 15.09
CA ALA A 27 1.54 4.46 15.15
C ALA A 27 2.75 4.51 16.10
N GLN A 28 2.65 3.84 17.27
CA GLN A 28 3.72 3.77 18.26
C GLN A 28 5.00 3.11 17.73
N LYS A 29 4.89 2.04 16.93
CA LYS A 29 6.05 1.32 16.37
C LYS A 29 6.98 2.20 15.53
N VAL A 30 6.45 3.26 14.92
CA VAL A 30 7.17 4.11 13.96
C VAL A 30 7.11 5.60 14.32
N GLY A 31 6.74 5.91 15.56
CA GLY A 31 6.73 7.28 16.08
C GLY A 31 5.72 8.20 15.36
N LEU A 32 4.57 7.67 14.95
CA LEU A 32 3.45 8.42 14.38
C LEU A 32 2.36 8.67 15.42
N LYS A 33 1.47 9.62 15.12
CA LYS A 33 0.23 9.79 15.88
C LYS A 33 -0.83 8.81 15.36
N GLN A 34 -1.69 8.29 16.24
CA GLN A 34 -2.83 7.46 15.81
C GLN A 34 -3.72 8.19 14.79
N SER A 35 -3.90 9.51 14.94
CA SER A 35 -4.65 10.33 13.99
C SER A 35 -4.04 10.34 12.58
N THR A 36 -2.72 10.17 12.46
CA THR A 36 -2.05 10.03 11.17
C THR A 36 -2.43 8.72 10.48
N ILE A 37 -2.50 7.60 11.22
CA ILE A 37 -2.96 6.31 10.69
C ILE A 37 -4.44 6.40 10.30
N SER A 38 -5.27 7.01 11.15
CA SER A 38 -6.69 7.22 10.85
C SER A 38 -6.90 8.09 9.61
N HIS A 39 -6.11 9.16 9.43
CA HIS A 39 -6.18 9.99 8.25
C HIS A 39 -5.80 9.22 6.99
N PHE A 40 -4.71 8.46 7.02
CA PHE A 40 -4.33 7.59 5.90
C PHE A 40 -5.44 6.57 5.56
N GLU A 41 -6.04 5.92 6.55
CA GLU A 41 -7.07 4.90 6.30
C GLU A 41 -8.40 5.43 5.75
N ASN A 42 -8.74 6.70 6.03
CA ASN A 42 -10.01 7.29 5.63
C ASN A 42 -9.87 8.26 4.45
N ASN A 43 -8.82 9.07 4.44
CA ASN A 43 -8.55 10.18 3.50
C ASN A 43 -7.09 10.15 2.99
N PRO A 44 -6.68 9.13 2.21
CA PRO A 44 -5.28 8.91 1.85
C PRO A 44 -4.69 9.89 0.85
N ASP A 45 -5.50 10.71 0.17
CA ASP A 45 -5.06 11.50 -1.00
C ASP A 45 -3.95 12.51 -0.69
N LEU A 46 -3.87 12.97 0.56
CA LEU A 46 -2.84 13.92 1.03
C LEU A 46 -1.75 13.26 1.89
N THR A 47 -1.75 11.93 1.99
CA THR A 47 -0.72 11.22 2.77
C THR A 47 0.63 11.30 2.07
N THR A 48 1.65 11.77 2.80
CA THR A 48 3.01 11.84 2.25
C THR A 48 3.61 10.43 2.09
N LEU A 49 4.47 10.25 1.09
CA LEU A 49 5.20 8.99 0.90
C LEU A 49 6.01 8.59 2.15
N ALA A 50 6.60 9.57 2.85
CA ALA A 50 7.31 9.32 4.10
C ALA A 50 6.40 8.69 5.18
N THR A 51 5.15 9.15 5.27
CA THR A 51 4.15 8.57 6.17
C THR A 51 3.76 7.17 5.71
N LEU A 52 3.52 6.99 4.41
CA LEU A 52 3.22 5.68 3.83
C LEU A 52 4.30 4.65 4.16
N PHE A 53 5.58 4.96 3.93
CA PHE A 53 6.68 4.04 4.21
C PHE A 53 6.82 3.70 5.70
N LYS A 54 6.56 4.66 6.60
CA LYS A 54 6.47 4.36 8.04
C LYS A 54 5.32 3.40 8.36
N ILE A 55 4.16 3.57 7.73
CA ILE A 55 3.01 2.67 7.92
C ILE A 55 3.36 1.26 7.41
N LEU A 56 3.95 1.15 6.22
CA LEU A 56 4.41 -0.14 5.68
C LEU A 56 5.43 -0.81 6.62
N GLN A 57 6.42 -0.06 7.12
CA GLN A 57 7.39 -0.55 8.09
C GLN A 57 6.74 -1.07 9.38
N SER A 58 5.74 -0.34 9.93
CA SER A 58 5.02 -0.78 11.13
C SER A 58 4.25 -2.09 10.95
N LEU A 59 3.90 -2.41 9.70
CA LEU A 59 3.19 -3.62 9.29
C LEU A 59 4.11 -4.72 8.72
N ASP A 60 5.42 -4.48 8.68
CA ASP A 60 6.39 -5.38 8.04
C ASP A 60 6.04 -5.67 6.57
N LEU A 61 5.61 -4.63 5.84
CA LEU A 61 5.23 -4.69 4.43
C LEU A 61 6.28 -4.05 3.53
N GLN A 62 6.41 -4.59 2.33
CA GLN A 62 7.23 -4.05 1.24
C GLN A 62 6.35 -3.63 0.05
N MET A 63 6.84 -2.67 -0.74
CA MET A 63 6.21 -2.21 -1.97
C MET A 63 7.24 -2.29 -3.10
N ASP A 64 6.88 -2.98 -4.18
CA ASP A 64 7.68 -3.07 -5.40
C ASP A 64 7.01 -2.27 -6.53
N VAL A 65 7.81 -1.54 -7.29
CA VAL A 65 7.39 -0.95 -8.57
C VAL A 65 7.92 -1.85 -9.68
N ARG A 66 7.03 -2.29 -10.56
CA ARG A 66 7.35 -3.18 -11.69
C ARG A 66 6.82 -2.57 -12.97
N GLU A 67 7.51 -2.83 -14.08
CA GLU A 67 6.97 -2.54 -15.39
C GLU A 67 5.67 -3.33 -15.57
N LYS A 68 4.67 -2.72 -16.22
CA LYS A 68 3.49 -3.46 -16.63
C LYS A 68 3.97 -4.46 -17.67
N ASP A 69 3.68 -5.75 -17.48
CA ASP A 69 3.99 -6.77 -18.48
C ASP A 69 3.54 -6.23 -19.84
N ALA A 70 4.51 -5.97 -20.73
CA ALA A 70 4.21 -5.68 -22.10
C ALA A 70 3.37 -6.87 -22.55
N LEU A 71 2.14 -6.61 -23.00
CA LEU A 71 1.35 -7.62 -23.70
C LEU A 71 2.33 -8.30 -24.64
N SER A 72 2.67 -9.55 -24.34
CA SER A 72 3.45 -10.38 -25.22
C SER A 72 2.55 -10.53 -26.44
N VAL A 73 2.67 -9.58 -27.37
CA VAL A 73 2.28 -9.76 -28.74
C VAL A 73 3.21 -10.87 -29.18
N SER A 74 2.79 -12.10 -28.95
CA SER A 74 3.25 -13.23 -29.73
C SER A 74 2.88 -12.85 -31.15
N THR A 75 3.81 -12.25 -31.88
CA THR A 75 3.77 -12.19 -33.32
C THR A 75 3.52 -13.64 -33.75
N PRO A 76 2.40 -13.97 -34.41
CA PRO A 76 2.27 -15.27 -35.01
C PRO A 76 3.44 -15.39 -35.97
N GLU A 77 4.30 -16.37 -35.73
CA GLU A 77 5.35 -16.77 -36.66
C GLU A 77 4.62 -17.05 -37.97
N ASN A 78 4.83 -16.16 -38.95
CA ASN A 78 4.15 -16.22 -40.23
C ASN A 78 4.85 -17.29 -41.05
N ASP A 79 4.50 -18.56 -40.82
CA ASP A 79 4.90 -19.70 -41.64
C ASP A 79 4.04 -19.73 -42.92
N TRP A 80 4.32 -18.81 -43.87
CA TRP A 80 4.00 -18.93 -45.31
C TRP A 80 4.95 -18.06 -46.14
#